data_AF-X1V7Y5-F1
#
_entry.id   AF-X1V7Y5-F1
#
_cell.length_a   1.000
_cell.length_b   1.000
_cell.length_c   1.000
_cell.angle_alpha   90.00
_cell.angle_beta   90.00
_cell.angle_gamma   90.00
#
_symmetry.space_group_name_H-M   'P 1'
#
loop_
_entity.id
_entity.type
_entity.pdbx_description
1 polymer ?
#
loop_
_entity_poly.entity_id
_entity_poly.type
_entity_poly.pdbx_seq_one_letter_code
_entity_poly.pdbx_strand_id
1 'polypeptide(L)'
;LQLQDYPGNVRELENVIEQIVVTARKPIVTIEDLPSDLTYKDTALVNLTGIIPLKKALEETEKQLLSQALSTYKSTRKMAKALGVSQTTIMRKLGKYQFSYQDD
;
A
#
# COMPACT_ATOMS: atom_id res chain seq x y z
N LEU A 1 14.12 -36.89 6.89
CA LEU A 1 13.84 -36.04 8.07
C LEU A 1 13.19 -34.76 7.56
N GLN A 2 11.88 -34.65 7.75
CA GLN A 2 11.08 -33.48 7.41
C GLN A 2 11.29 -32.41 8.50
N LEU A 3 11.52 -31.17 8.08
CA LEU A 3 11.26 -29.97 8.88
C LEU A 3 10.65 -28.96 7.90
N GLN A 4 9.33 -28.81 7.96
CA GLN A 4 8.66 -27.60 7.52
C GLN A 4 8.43 -26.74 8.76
N ASP A 5 8.72 -25.44 8.67
CA ASP A 5 8.00 -24.37 9.37
C ASP A 5 8.52 -23.00 8.89
N TYR A 6 7.99 -22.52 7.76
CA TYR A 6 7.89 -21.08 7.48
C TYR A 6 6.68 -20.81 6.59
N PRO A 7 5.75 -19.91 6.98
CA PRO A 7 4.53 -19.63 6.22
C PRO A 7 4.79 -18.49 5.22
N GLY A 8 5.81 -18.61 4.39
CA GLY A 8 6.19 -17.56 3.43
C GLY A 8 7.31 -18.00 2.50
N ASN A 9 7.20 -17.63 1.22
CA ASN A 9 7.97 -18.13 0.08
C ASN A 9 9.50 -18.03 0.27
N VAL A 10 10.13 -19.10 0.77
CA VAL A 10 11.59 -19.27 0.74
C VAL A 10 12.14 -19.09 -0.69
N ARG A 11 11.35 -19.48 -1.70
CA ARG A 11 11.64 -19.24 -3.12
C ARG A 11 11.68 -17.77 -3.52
N GLU A 12 10.85 -16.91 -2.91
CA GLU A 12 10.89 -15.47 -3.19
C GLU A 12 12.14 -14.84 -2.59
N LEU A 13 12.52 -15.24 -1.37
CA LEU A 13 13.78 -14.79 -0.77
C LEU A 13 14.99 -15.22 -1.60
N GLU A 14 14.98 -16.44 -2.12
CA GLU A 14 16.02 -16.95 -3.01
C GLU A 14 16.15 -16.10 -4.28
N ASN A 15 15.04 -15.86 -4.98
CA ASN A 15 15.01 -15.02 -6.19
C ASN A 15 15.52 -13.60 -5.93
N VAL A 16 15.18 -13.05 -4.77
CA VAL A 16 15.60 -11.72 -4.33
C VAL A 16 17.10 -11.65 -4.09
N ILE A 17 17.65 -12.63 -3.37
CA ILE A 17 19.10 -12.69 -3.11
C ILE A 17 19.84 -12.87 -4.43
N GLU A 18 19.35 -13.72 -5.32
CA GLU A 18 19.95 -13.95 -6.64
C GLU A 18 19.96 -12.66 -7.47
N GLN A 19 18.86 -11.92 -7.49
CA GLN A 19 18.79 -10.61 -8.15
C GLN A 19 19.78 -9.61 -7.56
N ILE A 20 19.85 -9.49 -6.22
CA ILE A 20 20.78 -8.58 -5.53
C ILE A 20 22.22 -8.94 -5.87
N VAL A 21 22.58 -10.22 -5.84
CA VAL A 21 23.94 -10.68 -6.18
C VAL A 21 24.31 -10.35 -7.63
N VAL A 22 23.36 -10.47 -8.56
CA VAL A 22 23.57 -10.13 -9.98
C VAL A 22 23.68 -8.62 -10.23
N THR A 23 22.93 -7.81 -9.48
CA THR A 23 22.91 -6.34 -9.66
C THR A 23 23.90 -5.59 -8.78
N ALA A 24 24.41 -6.21 -7.71
CA ALA A 24 25.36 -5.58 -6.79
C ALA A 24 26.68 -5.25 -7.51
N ARG A 25 27.02 -3.96 -7.53
CA ARG A 25 28.28 -3.45 -8.11
C ARG A 25 29.39 -3.29 -7.08
N LYS A 26 29.06 -3.51 -5.80
CA LYS A 26 29.94 -3.29 -4.64
C LYS A 26 30.00 -4.57 -3.79
N PRO A 27 31.11 -4.78 -3.06
CA PRO A 27 31.26 -5.94 -2.18
C PRO A 27 30.35 -5.92 -0.95
N ILE A 28 29.72 -4.78 -0.65
CA ILE A 28 28.76 -4.60 0.44
C ILE A 28 27.46 -4.12 -0.18
N VAL A 29 26.39 -4.90 0.03
CA VAL A 29 25.03 -4.55 -0.38
C VAL A 29 24.46 -3.57 0.64
N THR A 30 23.96 -2.42 0.18
CA THR A 30 23.22 -1.47 1.01
C THR A 30 21.72 -1.52 0.71
N ILE A 31 20.91 -0.84 1.52
CA ILE A 31 19.44 -0.77 1.33
C ILE A 31 19.07 -0.21 -0.05
N GLU A 32 19.93 0.63 -0.64
CA GLU A 32 19.76 1.23 -1.96
C GLU A 32 19.87 0.20 -3.10
N ASP A 33 20.53 -0.94 -2.83
CA ASP A 33 20.71 -2.03 -3.79
C ASP A 33 19.54 -3.04 -3.74
N LEU A 34 18.60 -2.88 -2.82
CA LEU A 34 17.43 -3.74 -2.73
C LEU A 34 16.40 -3.39 -3.82
N PRO A 35 15.76 -4.40 -4.43
CA PRO A 35 14.58 -4.18 -5.28
C PRO A 35 13.55 -3.27 -4.59
N SER A 36 12.96 -2.35 -5.36
CA SER A 36 11.97 -1.38 -4.86
C SER A 36 10.77 -2.02 -4.16
N ASP A 37 10.49 -3.28 -4.47
CA ASP A 37 9.40 -4.06 -3.91
C ASP A 37 9.73 -4.61 -2.50
N LEU A 38 11.00 -4.57 -2.09
CA LEU A 38 11.51 -5.01 -0.79
C LEU A 38 11.97 -3.88 0.11
N THR A 39 12.21 -2.68 -0.44
CA THR A 39 12.28 -1.49 0.39
C THR A 39 11.01 -1.45 1.20
N TYR A 40 11.17 -1.57 2.52
CA TYR A 40 10.11 -1.50 3.51
C TYR A 40 9.27 -0.26 3.20
N LYS A 41 8.15 -0.44 2.49
CA LYS A 41 7.12 0.59 2.39
C LYS A 41 6.60 0.68 3.80
N ASP A 42 7.05 1.72 4.49
CA ASP A 42 6.65 2.01 5.84
C ASP A 42 5.14 1.77 5.95
N THR A 43 4.77 0.68 6.62
CA THR A 43 3.38 0.30 6.84
C THR A 43 2.71 1.25 7.82
N ALA A 44 3.41 2.32 8.24
CA ALA A 44 2.82 3.49 8.82
C ALA A 44 1.73 4.02 7.88
N LEU A 45 0.49 3.66 8.21
CA LEU A 45 -0.74 4.12 7.58
C LEU A 45 -0.81 5.65 7.48
N VAL A 46 -0.01 6.38 8.28
CA VAL A 46 0.15 7.83 8.24
C VAL A 46 1.59 8.20 8.58
N ASN A 47 2.35 8.70 7.61
CA ASN A 47 3.65 9.34 7.84
C ASN A 47 3.46 10.81 8.22
N LEU A 48 3.18 11.08 9.49
CA LEU A 48 3.14 12.45 10.00
C LEU A 48 4.57 12.97 10.17
N THR A 49 4.99 13.87 9.29
CA THR A 49 6.32 14.52 9.36
C THR A 49 6.37 15.70 10.34
N GLY A 50 5.31 15.90 11.14
CA GLY A 50 5.21 16.96 12.14
C GLY A 50 3.78 17.17 12.65
N ILE A 51 3.58 18.16 13.53
CA ILE A 51 2.24 18.54 14.01
C ILE A 51 1.52 19.29 12.89
N ILE A 52 0.49 18.66 12.34
CA ILE A 52 -0.45 19.28 11.41
C ILE A 52 -1.83 19.45 12.07
N PRO A 53 -2.65 20.41 11.61
CA PRO A 53 -4.02 20.53 12.10
C PRO A 53 -4.78 19.22 11.93
N LEU A 54 -5.47 18.77 12.99
CA LEU A 54 -6.20 17.49 13.00
C LEU A 54 -7.15 17.34 11.81
N LYS A 55 -7.82 18.43 11.44
CA LYS A 55 -8.72 18.46 10.28
C LYS A 55 -8.00 18.08 8.98
N LYS A 56 -6.77 18.56 8.79
CA LYS A 56 -5.96 18.28 7.59
C LYS A 56 -5.47 16.83 7.59
N ALA A 57 -5.03 16.31 8.74
CA ALA A 57 -4.63 14.91 8.89
C ALA A 57 -5.76 13.94 8.51
N LEU A 58 -6.98 14.21 9.01
CA LEU A 58 -8.16 13.41 8.69
C LEU A 58 -8.49 13.45 7.19
N GLU A 59 -8.40 14.62 6.56
CA GLU A 59 -8.66 14.76 5.12
C GLU A 59 -7.65 14.03 4.25
N GLU A 60 -6.36 14.06 4.61
CA GLU A 60 -5.31 13.36 3.87
C GLU A 60 -5.44 11.84 4.01
N THR A 61 -5.66 11.35 5.24
CA THR A 61 -5.89 9.93 5.51
C THR A 61 -7.13 9.43 4.76
N GLU A 62 -8.21 10.21 4.76
CA GLU A 62 -9.43 9.87 4.05
C GLU A 62 -9.23 9.79 2.53
N LYS A 63 -8.49 10.73 1.94
CA LYS A 63 -8.13 10.68 0.51
C LYS A 63 -7.32 9.45 0.16
N GLN A 64 -6.35 9.07 1.00
CA GLN A 64 -5.52 7.88 0.79
C GLN A 64 -6.33 6.59 0.87
N LEU A 65 -7.24 6.46 1.84
CA LEU A 65 -8.12 5.29 1.94
C LEU A 65 -9.06 5.17 0.74
N LEU A 66 -9.60 6.30 0.26
CA LEU A 66 -10.46 6.32 -0.92
C LEU A 66 -9.69 5.98 -2.20
N SER A 67 -8.47 6.48 -2.37
CA SER A 67 -7.65 6.17 -3.55
C SER A 67 -7.23 4.69 -3.59
N GLN A 68 -6.87 4.11 -2.44
CA GLN A 68 -6.59 2.68 -2.33
C GLN A 68 -7.83 1.81 -2.57
N ALA A 69 -8.99 2.24 -2.04
CA ALA A 69 -10.23 1.54 -2.28
C ALA A 69 -10.65 1.59 -3.77
N LEU A 70 -10.39 2.69 -4.46
CA LEU A 70 -10.62 2.83 -5.90
C LEU A 70 -9.71 1.93 -6.74
N SER A 71 -8.41 1.87 -6.39
CA SER A 71 -7.46 1.02 -7.13
C SER A 71 -7.73 -0.47 -6.92
N THR A 72 -8.28 -0.84 -5.75
CA THR A 72 -8.55 -2.23 -5.38
C THR A 72 -9.95 -2.69 -5.82
N TYR A 73 -10.95 -1.82 -5.76
CA TYR A 73 -12.36 -2.17 -5.99
C TYR A 73 -12.98 -1.31 -7.09
N LYS A 74 -13.53 -1.98 -8.11
CA LYS A 74 -14.26 -1.33 -9.22
C LYS A 74 -15.70 -0.90 -8.88
N SER A 75 -16.16 -1.09 -7.65
CA SER A 75 -17.56 -0.83 -7.28
C SER A 75 -17.65 -0.07 -5.97
N THR A 76 -18.39 1.05 -5.98
CA THR A 76 -18.68 1.84 -4.77
C THR A 76 -19.30 1.02 -3.64
N ARG A 77 -20.08 -0.02 -3.96
CA ARG A 77 -20.68 -0.92 -2.96
C ARG A 77 -19.63 -1.81 -2.27
N LYS A 78 -18.63 -2.29 -3.03
CA LYS A 78 -17.51 -3.06 -2.48
C LYS A 78 -16.59 -2.16 -1.64
N MET A 79 -16.31 -0.95 -2.12
CA MET A 79 -15.55 0.05 -1.37
C MET A 79 -16.23 0.38 -0.03
N ALA A 80 -17.55 0.59 -0.05
CA ALA A 80 -18.34 0.88 1.15
C ALA A 80 -18.23 -0.24 2.18
N LYS A 81 -18.34 -1.50 1.74
CA LYS A 81 -18.18 -2.68 2.60
C LYS A 81 -16.76 -2.77 3.18
N ALA A 82 -15.74 -2.54 2.36
CA ALA A 82 -14.33 -2.61 2.78
C ALA A 82 -13.96 -1.49 3.77
N LEU A 83 -14.49 -0.29 3.54
CA LEU A 83 -14.25 0.89 4.39
C LEU A 83 -15.23 1.00 5.58
N GLY A 84 -16.17 0.08 5.72
CA GLY A 84 -17.13 0.05 6.84
C GLY A 84 -18.12 1.22 6.85
N VAL A 85 -18.42 1.82 5.70
CA VAL A 85 -19.32 2.97 5.57
C VAL A 85 -20.44 2.70 4.57
N SER A 86 -21.44 3.60 4.50
CA SER A 86 -22.50 3.48 3.50
C SER A 86 -22.01 3.80 2.08
N GLN A 87 -22.65 3.23 1.06
CA GLN A 87 -22.37 3.54 -0.34
C GLN A 87 -22.55 5.04 -0.65
N THR A 88 -23.58 5.67 -0.08
CA THR A 88 -23.83 7.11 -0.20
C THR A 88 -22.68 7.94 0.39
N THR A 89 -22.08 7.48 1.49
CA THR A 89 -20.91 8.13 2.09
C THR A 89 -19.71 8.08 1.14
N ILE A 90 -19.47 6.94 0.49
CA ILE A 90 -18.39 6.80 -0.51
C ILE A 90 -18.64 7.73 -1.69
N MET A 91 -19.83 7.71 -2.29
CA MET A 91 -20.14 8.57 -3.45
C MET A 91 -19.98 10.07 -3.13
N ARG A 92 -20.47 10.51 -1.96
CA ARG A 92 -20.30 11.89 -1.50
C ARG A 92 -18.83 12.26 -1.33
N LYS A 93 -18.01 11.36 -0.77
CA LYS A 93 -16.59 11.60 -0.55
C LYS A 93 -15.79 11.58 -1.86
N LEU A 94 -16.11 10.65 -2.77
CA LEU A 94 -15.51 10.61 -4.12
C LEU A 94 -15.78 11.91 -4.89
N GLY A 95 -17.02 12.40 -4.86
CA GLY A 95 -17.38 13.69 -5.45
C GLY A 95 -16.68 14.87 -4.77
N LYS A 96 -16.59 14.89 -3.44
CA LYS A 96 -15.87 15.94 -2.68
C LYS A 96 -14.40 16.06 -3.09
N TYR A 97 -13.75 14.93 -3.37
CA TYR A 97 -12.31 14.87 -3.68
C TYR A 97 -12.00 14.76 -5.17
N GLN A 98 -13.01 14.90 -6.05
CA GLN A 98 -12.87 14.88 -7.51
C GLN A 98 -12.15 13.62 -8.04
N PHE A 99 -12.32 12.48 -7.36
CA PHE A 99 -11.82 11.23 -7.88
C PHE A 99 -12.66 10.85 -9.11
N SER A 100 -12.02 10.65 -10.26
CA SER A 100 -12.68 10.20 -11.49
C SER A 100 -13.12 8.75 -11.31
N TYR A 101 -14.39 8.56 -11.00
CA TYR A 101 -15.03 7.25 -10.88
C TYR A 101 -15.86 7.02 -12.15
N GLN A 102 -15.43 6.08 -12.99
CA GLN A 102 -16.17 5.62 -14.17
C GLN A 102 -16.88 4.33 -13.79
N ASP A 103 -18.21 4.38 -13.66
CA ASP A 103 -19.06 3.19 -13.68
C ASP A 103 -19.23 2.78 -15.15
N ASP A 104 -18.81 1.56 -15.49
CA ASP A 104 -19.29 0.82 -16.68
C ASP A 104 -20.49 -0.06 -16.26
#